data_AF-A0A162I296-F1
#
_entry.id   AF-A0A162I296-F1
#
_cell.length_a   1.000
_cell.length_b   1.000
_cell.length_c   1.000
_cell.angle_alpha   90.00
_cell.angle_beta   90.00
_cell.angle_gamma   90.00
#
_symmetry.space_group_name_H-M   'P 1'
#
loop_
_entity.id
_entity.type
_entity.pdbx_description
1 polymer ?
#
loop_
_entity_poly.entity_id
_entity_poly.type
_entity_poly.pdbx_seq_one_letter_code
_entity_poly.pdbx_strand_id
1 'polypeptide(L)'
;MSATPSQQASEQNGSQTIHIFTSAIATTREQKLAALRLISTSVVQQRSAAVRALIFHPAVLPPIVIFLCALGRKLLASEKWGEAMTMLSMCVGAVIAVIACVQWMTAAYIWESQRIGTMRWLEGKNPGSPSQQQKDEDDVIISRFGDEIVGALVLTFVNTNGFRLTPQIRAWTVHADYRNSGIGTSLLEAAISICKERGIDPYTLDFAPDHANSLMVLPSIFNGVFDRRDKWVRKKLGRVLAATLEDTSAVDGEHLSQRSLRERRQQKKQENPLIFKGLIA
;
A
#
# COMPACT_ATOMS: atom_id res chain seq x y z
N MET A 1 -35.63 60.93 -5.98
CA MET A 1 -36.00 59.54 -5.69
C MET A 1 -34.75 58.69 -5.80
N SER A 2 -34.16 58.02 -4.82
CA SER A 2 -34.22 57.98 -3.36
C SER A 2 -32.96 57.21 -2.92
N ALA A 3 -32.24 57.72 -1.92
CA ALA A 3 -31.33 57.05 -0.97
C ALA A 3 -30.03 56.34 -1.43
N THR A 4 -29.00 56.55 -0.59
CA THR A 4 -27.61 56.04 -0.61
C THR A 4 -27.43 54.92 0.47
N PRO A 5 -26.22 54.53 0.92
CA PRO A 5 -25.55 53.21 0.80
C PRO A 5 -25.40 52.42 2.15
N SER A 6 -24.82 51.21 2.13
CA SER A 6 -24.12 50.51 3.26
C SER A 6 -23.67 49.11 2.77
N GLN A 7 -22.41 48.67 2.76
CA GLN A 7 -21.37 48.45 3.78
C GLN A 7 -21.13 46.94 4.06
N GLN A 8 -19.87 46.59 4.38
CA GLN A 8 -19.28 45.30 4.83
C GLN A 8 -18.86 44.34 3.69
N ALA A 9 -17.59 44.05 3.38
CA ALA A 9 -16.32 44.00 4.13
C ALA A 9 -16.29 43.00 5.29
N SER A 10 -15.97 41.74 4.96
CA SER A 10 -15.49 40.63 5.80
C SER A 10 -15.54 39.37 4.93
N GLU A 11 -14.58 38.46 4.81
CA GLU A 11 -13.35 38.18 5.54
C GLU A 11 -12.53 37.26 4.64
N GLN A 12 -11.22 37.48 4.59
CA GLN A 12 -10.29 36.46 4.18
C GLN A 12 -10.43 35.28 5.15
N ASN A 13 -11.07 34.21 4.73
CA ASN A 13 -10.92 32.93 5.41
C ASN A 13 -10.39 31.94 4.39
N GLY A 14 -9.09 31.69 4.46
CA GLY A 14 -8.44 30.61 3.75
C GLY A 14 -9.03 29.30 4.25
N SER A 15 -10.06 28.81 3.55
CA SER A 15 -10.45 27.42 3.63
C SER A 15 -9.28 26.60 3.10
N GLN A 16 -8.44 26.12 4.02
CA GLN A 16 -7.74 24.87 3.82
C GLN A 16 -8.82 23.85 3.44
N THR A 17 -8.85 23.47 2.16
CA THR A 17 -9.58 22.29 1.71
C THR A 17 -8.95 21.11 2.43
N ILE A 18 -9.46 20.76 3.60
CA ILE A 18 -9.14 19.51 4.27
C ILE A 18 -9.70 18.44 3.33
N HIS A 19 -8.82 17.85 2.52
CA HIS A 19 -9.15 16.71 1.68
C HIS A 19 -9.44 15.52 2.61
N ILE A 20 -10.70 15.35 3.00
CA ILE A 20 -11.11 14.26 3.87
C ILE A 20 -11.07 12.97 3.03
N PHE A 21 -10.02 12.19 3.22
CA PHE A 21 -9.97 10.80 2.78
C PHE A 21 -10.68 9.95 3.83
N THR A 22 -11.73 9.24 3.42
CA THR A 22 -12.46 8.35 4.33
C THR A 22 -12.01 6.92 4.09
N SER A 23 -11.39 6.30 5.09
CA SER A 23 -11.14 4.85 5.11
C SER A 23 -12.37 4.14 5.68
N ALA A 24 -12.94 3.20 4.94
CA ALA A 24 -14.08 2.40 5.38
C ALA A 24 -13.90 0.94 4.97
N ILE A 25 -14.54 0.03 5.71
CA ILE A 25 -14.59 -1.38 5.33
C ILE A 25 -15.54 -1.52 4.14
N ALA A 26 -15.10 -2.20 3.08
CA ALA A 26 -15.90 -2.47 1.91
C ALA A 26 -16.93 -3.57 2.23
N THR A 27 -18.18 -3.16 2.45
CA THR A 27 -19.30 -4.08 2.73
C THR A 27 -19.95 -4.59 1.45
N THR A 28 -19.96 -3.80 0.37
CA THR A 28 -20.61 -4.15 -0.89
C THR A 28 -19.70 -4.95 -1.83
N ARG A 29 -20.27 -5.90 -2.58
CA ARG A 29 -19.55 -6.69 -3.61
C ARG A 29 -18.85 -5.81 -4.65
N GLU A 30 -19.49 -4.71 -5.07
CA GLU A 30 -18.92 -3.77 -6.06
C GLU A 30 -17.68 -3.06 -5.52
N GLN A 31 -17.70 -2.67 -4.24
CA GLN A 31 -16.58 -2.03 -3.56
C GLN A 31 -15.40 -2.99 -3.44
N LYS A 32 -15.66 -4.25 -3.07
CA LYS A 32 -14.64 -5.32 -3.06
C LYS A 32 -14.06 -5.54 -4.46
N LEU A 33 -14.90 -5.59 -5.50
CA LEU A 33 -14.44 -5.75 -6.89
C LEU A 33 -13.59 -4.57 -7.37
N ALA A 34 -13.98 -3.34 -7.07
CA ALA A 34 -13.23 -2.15 -7.42
C ALA A 34 -11.87 -2.09 -6.68
N ALA A 35 -11.84 -2.49 -5.40
CA ALA A 35 -10.59 -2.66 -4.65
C ALA A 35 -9.66 -3.71 -5.28
N LEU A 36 -10.20 -4.88 -5.66
CA LEU A 36 -9.43 -5.94 -6.32
C LEU A 36 -8.92 -5.50 -7.70
N ARG A 37 -9.70 -4.72 -8.46
CA ARG A 37 -9.24 -4.11 -9.71
C ARG A 37 -8.06 -3.17 -9.46
N LEU A 38 -8.12 -2.30 -8.46
CA LEU A 38 -7.01 -1.41 -8.12
C LEU A 38 -5.75 -2.19 -7.72
N ILE A 39 -5.89 -3.28 -6.97
CA ILE A 39 -4.77 -4.16 -6.60
C ILE A 39 -4.21 -4.86 -7.84
N SER A 40 -5.07 -5.41 -8.70
CA SER A 40 -4.68 -6.05 -9.96
C SER A 40 -3.90 -5.09 -10.86
N THR A 41 -4.37 -3.85 -11.03
CA THR A 41 -3.64 -2.80 -11.76
C THR A 41 -2.28 -2.53 -11.14
N SER A 42 -2.14 -2.58 -9.81
CA SER A 42 -0.83 -2.39 -9.16
C SER A 42 0.16 -3.51 -9.51
N VAL A 43 -0.30 -4.76 -9.64
CA VAL A 43 0.52 -5.89 -10.11
C VAL A 43 0.91 -5.73 -11.58
N VAL A 44 -0.01 -5.23 -12.42
CA VAL A 44 0.32 -4.84 -13.80
C VAL A 44 1.39 -3.73 -13.82
N GLN A 45 1.32 -2.76 -12.91
CA GLN A 45 2.37 -1.74 -12.77
C GLN A 45 3.72 -2.32 -12.30
N GLN A 46 3.74 -3.43 -11.57
CA GLN A 46 5.01 -4.09 -11.21
C GLN A 46 5.74 -4.61 -12.45
N ARG A 47 5.01 -5.04 -13.49
CA ARG A 47 5.60 -5.47 -14.76
C ARG A 47 6.46 -4.38 -15.41
N SER A 48 5.99 -3.13 -15.44
CA SER A 48 6.78 -2.05 -16.05
C SER A 48 8.05 -1.74 -15.24
N ALA A 49 7.98 -1.85 -13.91
CA ALA A 49 9.15 -1.75 -13.05
C ALA A 49 10.14 -2.91 -13.29
N ALA A 50 9.64 -4.15 -13.49
CA ALA A 50 10.45 -5.32 -13.80
C ALA A 50 11.19 -5.16 -15.14
N VAL A 51 10.48 -4.72 -16.19
CA VAL A 51 11.08 -4.45 -17.51
C VAL A 51 12.16 -3.38 -17.40
N ARG A 52 11.91 -2.30 -16.64
CA ARG A 52 12.91 -1.26 -16.42
C ARG A 52 14.14 -1.78 -15.68
N ALA A 53 13.94 -2.59 -14.64
CA ALA A 53 15.04 -3.21 -13.91
C ALA A 53 15.89 -4.14 -14.79
N LEU A 54 15.25 -4.87 -15.71
CA LEU A 54 15.91 -5.77 -16.66
C LEU A 54 16.74 -5.00 -17.70
N ILE A 55 16.15 -3.96 -18.33
CA ILE A 55 16.82 -3.17 -19.38
C ILE A 55 18.01 -2.39 -18.81
N PHE A 56 17.86 -1.78 -17.63
CA PHE A 56 18.92 -0.98 -17.01
C PHE A 56 19.84 -1.79 -16.10
N HIS A 57 19.79 -3.12 -16.16
CA HIS A 57 20.68 -3.95 -15.35
C HIS A 57 22.13 -3.86 -15.88
N PRO A 58 23.14 -3.65 -15.01
CA PRO A 58 24.54 -3.55 -15.42
C PRO A 58 25.08 -4.81 -16.12
N ALA A 59 24.43 -5.96 -15.97
CA ALA A 59 24.79 -7.18 -16.69
C ALA A 59 24.29 -7.21 -18.15
N VAL A 60 23.26 -6.42 -18.49
CA VAL A 60 22.62 -6.43 -19.82
C VAL A 60 23.11 -5.29 -20.71
N LEU A 61 23.49 -4.14 -20.12
CA LEU A 61 23.98 -3.00 -20.90
C LEU A 61 25.30 -3.26 -21.66
N PRO A 62 26.35 -3.86 -21.07
CA PRO A 62 27.61 -4.11 -21.76
C PRO A 62 27.49 -4.95 -23.04
N PRO A 63 26.80 -6.11 -23.06
CA PRO A 63 26.68 -6.89 -24.30
C PRO A 63 25.91 -6.14 -25.39
N ILE A 64 24.89 -5.34 -25.02
CA ILE A 64 24.17 -4.49 -25.99
C ILE A 64 25.10 -3.43 -26.59
N VAL A 65 25.88 -2.74 -25.77
CA VAL A 65 26.82 -1.71 -26.23
C VAL A 65 27.91 -2.33 -27.12
N ILE A 66 28.48 -3.48 -26.73
CA ILE A 66 29.49 -4.20 -27.53
C ILE A 66 28.90 -4.59 -28.90
N PHE A 67 27.67 -5.09 -28.92
CA PHE A 67 26.96 -5.43 -30.16
C PHE A 67 26.76 -4.20 -31.06
N LEU A 68 26.29 -3.08 -30.50
CA LEU A 68 26.11 -1.82 -31.25
C LEU A 68 27.45 -1.25 -31.76
N CYS A 69 28.51 -1.31 -30.97
CA CYS A 69 29.85 -0.87 -31.40
C CYS A 69 30.43 -1.76 -32.50
N ALA A 70 30.25 -3.09 -32.41
CA ALA A 70 30.68 -4.03 -33.44
C ALA A 70 29.92 -3.81 -34.75
N LEU A 71 28.61 -3.57 -34.65
CA LEU A 71 27.76 -3.24 -35.77
C LEU A 71 28.15 -1.91 -36.42
N GLY A 72 28.34 -0.84 -35.63
CA GLY A 72 28.75 0.46 -36.13
C GLY A 72 30.10 0.40 -36.86
N ARG A 73 31.06 -0.37 -36.32
CA ARG A 73 32.34 -0.61 -37.02
C ARG A 73 32.17 -1.33 -38.35
N LYS A 74 31.32 -2.37 -38.40
CA LYS A 74 31.06 -3.09 -39.66
C LYS A 74 30.32 -2.24 -40.69
N LEU A 75 29.34 -1.43 -40.27
CA LEU A 75 28.60 -0.54 -41.16
C LEU A 75 29.51 0.55 -41.76
N LEU A 76 30.42 1.12 -40.96
CA LEU A 76 31.41 2.10 -41.45
C LEU A 76 32.44 1.49 -42.40
N ALA A 77 32.74 0.20 -42.26
CA ALA A 77 33.69 -0.52 -43.13
C ALA A 77 33.04 -1.09 -44.40
N SER A 78 31.72 -1.03 -44.54
CA SER A 78 30.99 -1.62 -45.66
C SER A 78 30.80 -0.60 -46.78
N GLU A 79 31.48 -0.82 -47.91
CA GLU A 79 31.32 0.01 -49.12
C GLU A 79 30.07 -0.36 -49.96
N LYS A 80 29.43 -1.50 -49.67
CA LYS A 80 28.31 -2.03 -50.47
C LYS A 80 26.97 -1.87 -49.76
N TRP A 81 26.02 -1.24 -50.45
CA TRP A 81 24.65 -1.02 -49.96
C TRP A 81 23.89 -2.31 -49.62
N GLY A 82 24.14 -3.42 -50.33
CA GLY A 82 23.48 -4.71 -50.07
C GLY A 82 23.86 -5.35 -48.74
N GLU A 83 25.10 -5.21 -48.30
CA GLU A 83 25.58 -5.71 -46.99
C GLU A 83 25.01 -4.86 -45.84
N ALA A 84 24.87 -3.55 -46.05
CA ALA A 84 24.21 -2.66 -45.09
C ALA A 84 22.73 -3.03 -44.88
N MET A 85 21.99 -3.41 -45.94
CA MET A 85 20.58 -3.81 -45.82
C MET A 85 20.40 -5.13 -45.05
N THR A 86 21.28 -6.12 -45.24
CA THR A 86 21.22 -7.37 -44.48
C THR A 86 21.63 -7.18 -43.01
N MET A 87 22.58 -6.29 -42.73
CA MET A 87 22.91 -5.92 -41.34
C MET A 87 21.72 -5.27 -40.63
N LEU A 88 21.00 -4.36 -41.31
CA LEU A 88 19.83 -3.69 -40.76
C LEU A 88 18.72 -4.70 -40.40
N SER A 89 18.45 -5.68 -41.26
CA SER A 89 17.41 -6.70 -40.98
C SER A 89 17.79 -7.60 -39.80
N MET A 90 19.07 -7.94 -39.64
CA MET A 90 19.55 -8.68 -38.46
C MET A 90 19.39 -7.87 -37.17
N CYS A 91 19.58 -6.55 -37.22
CA CYS A 91 19.38 -5.69 -36.05
C CYS A 91 17.91 -5.61 -35.65
N VAL A 92 17.03 -5.46 -36.63
CA VAL A 92 15.57 -5.50 -36.39
C VAL A 92 15.18 -6.85 -35.80
N GLY A 93 15.69 -7.96 -36.36
CA GLY A 93 15.46 -9.30 -35.83
C GLY A 93 15.96 -9.48 -34.40
N ALA A 94 17.16 -8.99 -34.08
CA ALA A 94 17.72 -9.04 -32.73
C ALA A 94 16.90 -8.21 -31.73
N VAL A 95 16.45 -7.01 -32.11
CA VAL A 95 15.59 -6.18 -31.27
C VAL A 95 14.25 -6.86 -31.02
N ILE A 96 13.61 -7.41 -32.06
CA ILE A 96 12.35 -8.15 -31.93
C ILE A 96 12.52 -9.37 -31.02
N ALA A 97 13.62 -10.13 -31.18
CA ALA A 97 13.91 -11.29 -30.34
C ALA A 97 14.08 -10.90 -28.87
N VAL A 98 14.79 -9.80 -28.58
CA VAL A 98 14.94 -9.28 -27.21
C VAL A 98 13.58 -8.86 -26.65
N ILE A 99 12.77 -8.10 -27.41
CA ILE A 99 11.42 -7.70 -26.97
C ILE A 99 10.56 -8.93 -26.67
N ALA A 100 10.56 -9.94 -27.55
CA ALA A 100 9.81 -11.18 -27.36
C ALA A 100 10.27 -11.94 -26.10
N CYS A 101 11.57 -12.01 -25.86
CA CYS A 101 12.14 -12.62 -24.66
C CYS A 101 11.68 -11.89 -23.39
N VAL A 102 11.78 -10.56 -23.36
CA VAL A 102 11.30 -9.73 -22.23
C VAL A 102 9.79 -9.90 -22.01
N GLN A 103 9.01 -9.95 -23.09
CA GLN A 103 7.56 -10.19 -23.00
C GLN A 103 7.25 -11.55 -22.42
N TRP A 104 7.93 -12.60 -22.87
CA TRP A 104 7.77 -13.97 -22.37
C TRP A 104 8.15 -14.07 -20.88
N MET A 105 9.30 -13.52 -20.50
CA MET A 105 9.76 -13.50 -19.10
C MET A 105 8.82 -12.72 -18.17
N THR A 106 8.08 -11.73 -18.68
CA THR A 106 7.17 -10.91 -17.87
C THR A 106 5.70 -11.32 -17.97
N ALA A 107 5.38 -12.36 -18.74
CA ALA A 107 4.00 -12.81 -18.96
C ALA A 107 3.33 -13.28 -17.65
N ALA A 108 4.10 -13.84 -16.71
CA ALA A 108 3.55 -14.32 -15.43
C ALA A 108 2.91 -13.20 -14.57
N TYR A 109 3.37 -11.95 -14.67
CA TYR A 109 2.71 -10.82 -13.99
C TYR A 109 1.27 -10.59 -14.49
N ILE A 110 0.99 -10.86 -15.77
CA ILE A 110 -0.34 -10.69 -16.34
C ILE A 110 -1.28 -11.76 -15.78
N TRP A 111 -0.85 -13.01 -15.78
CA TRP A 111 -1.62 -14.12 -15.21
C TRP A 111 -1.90 -13.91 -13.72
N GLU A 112 -0.91 -13.41 -12.98
CA GLU A 112 -1.06 -13.05 -11.58
C GLU A 112 -2.11 -11.94 -11.37
N SER A 113 -2.07 -10.89 -12.18
CA SER A 113 -3.01 -9.78 -12.07
C SER A 113 -4.46 -10.22 -12.33
N GLN A 114 -4.67 -11.13 -13.28
CA GLN A 114 -5.99 -11.69 -13.57
C GLN A 114 -6.50 -12.55 -12.41
N ARG A 115 -5.59 -13.32 -11.77
CA ARG A 115 -5.93 -14.12 -10.60
C ARG A 115 -6.37 -13.25 -9.44
N ILE A 116 -5.60 -12.21 -9.11
CA ILE A 116 -5.88 -11.31 -7.98
C ILE A 116 -7.13 -10.44 -8.23
N GLY A 117 -7.41 -10.09 -9.48
CA GLY A 117 -8.59 -9.30 -9.85
C GLY A 117 -9.94 -10.00 -9.66
N THR A 118 -9.95 -11.29 -9.28
CA THR A 118 -11.16 -12.10 -9.14
C THR A 118 -11.55 -12.30 -7.67
N MET A 119 -12.85 -12.23 -7.35
CA MET A 119 -13.36 -12.50 -5.98
C MET A 119 -12.93 -13.86 -5.42
N ARG A 120 -12.63 -14.84 -6.29
CA ARG A 120 -12.11 -16.16 -5.92
C ARG A 120 -10.79 -16.10 -5.15
N TRP A 121 -9.95 -15.11 -5.44
CA TRP A 121 -8.70 -14.88 -4.71
C TRP A 121 -8.96 -14.42 -3.27
N LEU A 122 -9.98 -13.58 -3.07
CA LEU A 122 -10.43 -13.17 -1.73
C LEU A 122 -11.05 -14.35 -0.96
N GLU A 123 -11.84 -15.19 -1.63
CA GLU A 123 -12.46 -16.37 -1.00
C GLU A 123 -11.45 -17.51 -0.70
N GLY A 124 -10.19 -17.39 -1.11
CA GLY A 124 -9.17 -18.43 -0.89
C GLY A 124 -9.41 -19.74 -1.68
N LYS A 125 -10.36 -19.75 -2.62
CA LYS A 125 -10.73 -20.93 -3.43
C LYS A 125 -9.85 -21.08 -4.68
N ASN A 126 -8.54 -21.10 -4.48
CA ASN A 126 -7.58 -21.25 -5.58
C ASN A 126 -7.14 -22.71 -5.74
N PRO A 127 -7.16 -23.28 -6.96
CA PRO A 127 -6.58 -24.58 -7.23
C PRO A 127 -5.05 -24.48 -7.17
N GLY A 128 -4.43 -25.07 -6.16
CA GLY A 128 -2.96 -25.21 -6.09
C GLY A 128 -2.25 -24.60 -4.87
N SER A 129 -2.96 -24.06 -3.87
CA SER A 129 -2.31 -23.68 -2.60
C SER A 129 -2.37 -24.86 -1.60
N PRO A 130 -1.24 -25.50 -1.25
CA PRO A 130 -1.21 -26.63 -0.35
C PRO A 130 -1.21 -26.14 1.10
N SER A 131 -2.33 -25.62 1.58
CA SER A 131 -2.71 -25.56 2.99
C SER A 131 -4.06 -24.89 3.13
N GLN A 132 -5.09 -25.69 3.42
CA GLN A 132 -6.29 -25.23 4.11
C GLN A 132 -5.89 -24.83 5.54
N GLN A 133 -5.13 -23.75 5.70
CA GLN A 133 -5.21 -23.00 6.95
C GLN A 133 -6.61 -22.38 6.93
N GLN A 134 -7.41 -22.73 7.93
CA GLN A 134 -8.77 -22.23 8.09
C GLN A 134 -8.69 -20.72 8.19
N LYS A 135 -8.96 -20.09 7.05
CA LYS A 135 -8.78 -18.68 6.80
C LYS A 135 -10.08 -18.00 7.18
N ASP A 136 -10.01 -17.07 8.12
CA ASP A 136 -11.17 -16.28 8.49
C ASP A 136 -11.54 -15.32 7.34
N GLU A 137 -12.75 -14.76 7.37
CA GLU A 137 -13.19 -13.84 6.32
C GLU A 137 -12.20 -12.68 6.13
N ASP A 138 -11.83 -12.41 4.87
CA ASP A 138 -10.94 -11.31 4.52
C ASP A 138 -11.66 -9.97 4.64
N ASP A 139 -11.10 -9.07 5.45
CA ASP A 139 -11.54 -7.69 5.54
C ASP A 139 -10.87 -6.86 4.44
N VAL A 140 -11.70 -6.24 3.60
CA VAL A 140 -11.23 -5.31 2.56
C VAL A 140 -11.47 -3.89 3.05
N ILE A 141 -10.40 -3.15 3.32
CA ILE A 141 -10.44 -1.74 3.70
C ILE A 141 -10.22 -0.91 2.44
N ILE A 142 -11.11 0.02 2.16
CA ILE A 142 -11.00 0.95 1.03
C ILE A 142 -10.83 2.37 1.54
N SER A 143 -10.05 3.17 0.83
CA SER A 143 -9.99 4.61 1.02
C SER A 143 -10.60 5.29 -0.19
N ARG A 144 -11.54 6.20 0.05
CA ARG A 144 -12.21 6.98 -0.99
C ARG A 144 -11.79 8.44 -0.97
N PHE A 145 -11.75 9.01 -2.17
CA PHE A 145 -11.69 10.44 -2.39
C PHE A 145 -12.87 10.83 -3.27
N GLY A 146 -13.85 11.53 -2.70
CA GLY A 146 -15.14 11.74 -3.36
C GLY A 146 -15.85 10.40 -3.61
N ASP A 147 -16.10 10.10 -4.89
CA ASP A 147 -16.74 8.85 -5.34
C ASP A 147 -15.73 7.79 -5.85
N GLU A 148 -14.44 8.15 -5.94
CA GLU A 148 -13.40 7.27 -6.46
C GLU A 148 -12.70 6.48 -5.35
N ILE A 149 -12.48 5.18 -5.57
CA ILE A 149 -11.65 4.35 -4.69
C ILE A 149 -10.18 4.56 -5.05
N VAL A 150 -9.46 5.25 -4.17
CA VAL A 150 -8.07 5.66 -4.38
C VAL A 150 -7.06 4.77 -3.65
N GLY A 151 -7.52 3.97 -2.68
CA GLY A 151 -6.66 3.04 -1.95
C GLY A 151 -7.40 1.80 -1.51
N ALA A 152 -6.68 0.68 -1.44
CA ALA A 152 -7.22 -0.61 -1.02
C ALA A 152 -6.20 -1.38 -0.18
N LEU A 153 -6.68 -1.99 0.90
CA LEU A 153 -5.94 -2.91 1.75
C LEU A 153 -6.78 -4.15 2.01
N VAL A 154 -6.18 -5.33 1.91
CA VAL A 154 -6.83 -6.61 2.22
C VAL A 154 -6.13 -7.21 3.43
N LEU A 155 -6.88 -7.30 4.53
CA LEU A 155 -6.46 -7.88 5.79
C LEU A 155 -7.06 -9.28 5.91
N THR A 156 -6.23 -10.24 6.30
CA THR A 156 -6.65 -11.63 6.51
C THR A 156 -6.25 -12.07 7.90
N PHE A 157 -7.02 -12.95 8.51
CA PHE A 157 -6.70 -13.53 9.81
C PHE A 157 -6.44 -15.02 9.64
N VAL A 158 -5.20 -15.42 9.92
CA VAL A 158 -4.73 -16.78 9.74
C VAL A 158 -4.61 -17.44 11.11
N ASN A 159 -5.24 -18.58 11.29
CA ASN A 159 -5.06 -19.35 12.52
C ASN A 159 -3.68 -20.03 12.51
N THR A 160 -2.75 -19.45 13.26
CA THR A 160 -1.41 -19.98 13.48
C THR A 160 -1.46 -21.00 14.63
N ASN A 161 -1.13 -22.25 14.32
CA ASN A 161 -1.08 -23.37 15.28
C ASN A 161 -2.43 -23.72 15.95
N GLY A 162 -3.57 -23.35 15.36
CA GLY A 162 -4.91 -23.72 15.84
C GLY A 162 -5.47 -22.85 16.98
N PHE A 163 -4.63 -22.06 17.66
CA PHE A 163 -5.03 -21.29 18.84
C PHE A 163 -4.82 -19.77 18.73
N ARG A 164 -4.03 -19.29 17.76
CA ARG A 164 -3.70 -17.86 17.64
C ARG A 164 -4.05 -17.33 16.27
N LEU A 165 -5.01 -16.41 16.21
CA LEU A 165 -5.29 -15.63 15.01
C LEU A 165 -4.17 -14.60 14.82
N THR A 166 -3.40 -14.74 13.75
CA THR A 166 -2.39 -13.75 13.34
C THR A 166 -2.95 -12.93 12.17
N PRO A 167 -2.97 -11.59 12.27
CA PRO A 167 -3.42 -10.74 11.19
C PRO A 167 -2.31 -10.60 10.15
N GLN A 168 -2.66 -10.73 8.87
CA GLN A 168 -1.72 -10.59 7.77
C GLN A 168 -2.27 -9.68 6.68
N ILE A 169 -1.41 -8.82 6.13
CA ILE A 169 -1.77 -7.95 5.00
C ILE A 169 -1.48 -8.71 3.70
N ARG A 170 -2.54 -9.11 2.97
CA ARG A 170 -2.38 -9.79 1.67
C ARG A 170 -2.27 -8.82 0.50
N ALA A 171 -2.81 -7.63 0.62
CA ALA A 171 -2.62 -6.60 -0.41
C ALA A 171 -2.67 -5.22 0.20
N TRP A 172 -1.86 -4.31 -0.33
CA TRP A 172 -1.87 -2.90 0.00
C TRP A 172 -1.47 -2.10 -1.23
N THR A 173 -2.35 -1.19 -1.66
CA THR A 173 -2.10 -0.34 -2.81
C THR A 173 -2.78 1.02 -2.66
N VAL A 174 -2.16 2.02 -3.28
CA VAL A 174 -2.73 3.36 -3.46
C VAL A 174 -2.55 3.72 -4.92
N HIS A 175 -3.59 4.31 -5.49
CA HIS A 175 -3.62 4.85 -6.84
C HIS A 175 -2.44 5.81 -7.05
N ALA A 176 -1.82 5.77 -8.23
CA ALA A 176 -0.53 6.41 -8.48
C ALA A 176 -0.55 7.93 -8.20
N ASP A 177 -1.64 8.59 -8.60
CA ASP A 177 -1.82 10.04 -8.49
C ASP A 177 -2.01 10.53 -7.05
N TYR A 178 -2.43 9.63 -6.16
CA TYR A 178 -2.67 9.92 -4.75
C TYR A 178 -1.59 9.32 -3.82
N ARG A 179 -0.46 8.87 -4.40
CA ARG A 179 0.70 8.45 -3.61
C ARG A 179 1.33 9.67 -2.94
N ASN A 180 1.93 9.43 -1.77
CA ASN A 180 2.51 10.46 -0.90
C ASN A 180 1.49 11.41 -0.22
N SER A 181 0.19 11.24 -0.46
CA SER A 181 -0.88 12.02 0.20
C SER A 181 -1.29 11.48 1.59
N GLY A 182 -0.47 10.64 2.23
CA GLY A 182 -0.79 10.04 3.54
C GLY A 182 -1.82 8.90 3.54
N ILE A 183 -2.58 8.70 2.46
CA ILE A 183 -3.63 7.65 2.33
C ILE A 183 -3.13 6.26 2.69
N GLY A 184 -1.94 5.91 2.20
CA GLY A 184 -1.36 4.60 2.49
C GLY A 184 -1.10 4.38 3.97
N THR A 185 -0.71 5.43 4.71
CA THR A 185 -0.50 5.37 6.17
C THR A 185 -1.82 5.22 6.90
N SER A 186 -2.83 6.01 6.53
CA SER A 186 -4.19 5.92 7.09
C SER A 186 -4.82 4.53 6.90
N LEU A 187 -4.59 3.87 5.75
CA LEU A 187 -5.04 2.49 5.54
C LEU A 187 -4.39 1.49 6.52
N LEU A 188 -3.12 1.69 6.86
CA LEU A 188 -2.42 0.84 7.83
C LEU A 188 -2.93 1.09 9.26
N GLU A 189 -3.18 2.35 9.61
CA GLU A 189 -3.80 2.73 10.89
C GLU A 189 -5.21 2.12 11.03
N ALA A 190 -6.02 2.19 9.98
CA ALA A 190 -7.34 1.55 9.95
C ALA A 190 -7.24 0.02 10.14
N ALA A 191 -6.24 -0.63 9.53
CA ALA A 191 -6.01 -2.07 9.73
C ALA A 191 -5.64 -2.38 11.20
N ILE A 192 -4.79 -1.56 11.81
CA ILE A 192 -4.43 -1.68 13.23
C ILE A 192 -5.65 -1.50 14.13
N SER A 193 -6.52 -0.53 13.83
CA SER A 193 -7.77 -0.31 14.57
C SER A 193 -8.69 -1.54 14.50
N ILE A 194 -8.85 -2.15 13.32
CA ILE A 194 -9.63 -3.39 13.18
C ILE A 194 -9.01 -4.55 13.99
N CYS A 195 -7.67 -4.68 14.01
CA CYS A 195 -7.01 -5.68 14.85
C CYS A 195 -7.33 -5.45 16.34
N LYS A 196 -7.28 -4.19 16.81
CA LYS A 196 -7.63 -3.83 18.19
C LYS A 196 -9.10 -4.12 18.52
N GLU A 197 -10.02 -3.77 17.62
CA GLU A 197 -11.46 -4.03 17.77
C GLU A 197 -11.76 -5.54 17.90
N ARG A 198 -11.01 -6.38 17.20
CA ARG A 198 -11.12 -7.85 17.29
C ARG A 198 -10.36 -8.46 18.48
N GLY A 199 -9.71 -7.64 19.32
CA GLY A 199 -8.93 -8.11 20.46
C GLY A 199 -7.65 -8.86 20.08
N ILE A 200 -7.15 -8.66 18.86
CA ILE A 200 -5.94 -9.28 18.34
C ILE A 200 -4.78 -8.31 18.56
N ASP A 201 -3.65 -8.83 19.03
CA ASP A 201 -2.44 -8.03 19.24
C ASP A 201 -1.93 -7.44 17.91
N PRO A 202 -1.95 -6.10 17.74
CA PRO A 202 -1.48 -5.45 16.52
C PRO A 202 0.00 -5.69 16.23
N TYR A 203 0.83 -6.06 17.23
CA TYR A 203 2.24 -6.34 17.01
C TYR A 203 2.50 -7.57 16.14
N THR A 204 1.52 -8.46 16.06
CA THR A 204 1.60 -9.66 15.21
C THR A 204 1.24 -9.39 13.75
N LEU A 205 0.83 -8.16 13.41
CA LEU A 205 0.49 -7.74 12.06
C LEU A 205 1.75 -7.66 11.18
N ASP A 206 1.79 -8.50 10.14
CA ASP A 206 2.84 -8.46 9.12
C ASP A 206 2.25 -8.69 7.71
N PHE A 207 3.04 -8.49 6.67
CA PHE A 207 2.65 -8.82 5.31
C PHE A 207 2.68 -10.33 5.08
N ALA A 208 1.62 -10.85 4.44
CA ALA A 208 1.54 -12.25 4.06
C ALA A 208 2.72 -12.63 3.13
N PRO A 209 3.30 -13.84 3.24
CA PRO A 209 4.42 -14.25 2.38
C PRO A 209 4.05 -14.26 0.88
N ASP A 210 2.80 -14.57 0.57
CA ASP A 210 2.22 -14.62 -0.77
C ASP A 210 1.30 -13.40 -1.06
N HIS A 211 1.64 -12.22 -0.52
CA HIS A 211 0.88 -11.01 -0.79
C HIS A 211 0.84 -10.65 -2.29
N ALA A 212 -0.18 -9.93 -2.75
CA ALA A 212 -0.43 -9.60 -4.16
C ALA A 212 0.81 -9.08 -4.92
N ASN A 213 1.66 -8.33 -4.24
CA ASN A 213 2.87 -7.72 -4.78
C ASN A 213 4.17 -8.51 -4.55
N SER A 214 4.13 -9.75 -4.05
CA SER A 214 5.33 -10.53 -3.67
C SER A 214 5.89 -11.35 -4.83
N LEU A 215 5.15 -11.46 -5.94
CA LEU A 215 5.55 -12.29 -7.08
C LEU A 215 6.88 -11.79 -7.70
N MET A 216 7.87 -12.67 -7.65
CA MET A 216 9.17 -12.48 -8.29
C MET A 216 9.31 -13.45 -9.46
N VAL A 217 9.04 -12.96 -10.66
CA VAL A 217 9.14 -13.76 -11.91
C VAL A 217 10.57 -13.76 -12.45
N LEU A 218 11.31 -12.68 -12.22
CA LEU A 218 12.66 -12.52 -12.72
C LEU A 218 13.68 -13.26 -11.83
N PRO A 219 14.85 -13.66 -12.39
CA PRO A 219 15.96 -14.17 -11.60
C PRO A 219 16.37 -13.19 -10.49
N SER A 220 16.86 -13.73 -9.37
CA SER A 220 17.21 -12.97 -8.15
C SER A 220 18.13 -11.76 -8.39
N ILE A 221 19.00 -11.85 -9.40
CA ILE A 221 19.91 -10.78 -9.81
C ILE A 221 19.15 -9.49 -10.16
N PHE A 222 17.94 -9.60 -10.71
CA PHE A 222 17.11 -8.45 -11.11
C PHE A 222 16.12 -8.01 -10.02
N ASN A 223 16.03 -8.76 -8.91
CA ASN A 223 14.98 -8.56 -7.91
C ASN A 223 15.32 -7.47 -6.87
N GLY A 224 16.53 -6.91 -6.89
CA GLY A 224 16.98 -5.95 -5.88
C GLY A 224 16.11 -4.70 -5.73
N VAL A 225 15.41 -4.25 -6.78
CA VAL A 225 14.46 -3.13 -6.69
C VAL A 225 13.21 -3.54 -5.90
N PHE A 226 12.72 -4.76 -6.10
CA PHE A 226 11.56 -5.31 -5.40
C PHE A 226 11.88 -5.59 -3.94
N ASP A 227 13.05 -6.17 -3.65
CA ASP A 227 13.50 -6.42 -2.27
C ASP A 227 13.61 -5.14 -1.45
N ARG A 228 14.17 -4.08 -2.04
CA ARG A 228 14.25 -2.76 -1.38
C ARG A 228 12.86 -2.19 -1.10
N ARG A 229 11.93 -2.36 -2.03
CA ARG A 229 10.56 -1.89 -1.88
C ARG A 229 9.83 -2.68 -0.79
N ASP A 230 9.96 -4.00 -0.76
CA ASP A 230 9.35 -4.84 0.26
C ASP A 230 9.87 -4.49 1.67
N LYS A 231 11.21 -4.36 1.81
CA LYS A 231 11.84 -3.90 3.06
C LYS A 231 11.35 -2.52 3.47
N TRP A 232 11.18 -1.60 2.53
CA TRP A 232 10.66 -0.25 2.82
C TRP A 232 9.21 -0.30 3.31
N VAL A 233 8.38 -1.12 2.68
CA VAL A 233 6.97 -1.32 3.06
C VAL A 233 6.87 -1.90 4.47
N ARG A 234 7.62 -2.96 4.78
CA ARG A 234 7.67 -3.56 6.13
C ARG A 234 8.17 -2.58 7.18
N LYS A 235 9.22 -1.81 6.87
CA LYS A 235 9.71 -0.74 7.75
C LYS A 235 8.65 0.34 7.97
N LYS A 236 7.86 0.67 6.94
CA LYS A 236 6.78 1.65 7.06
C LYS A 236 5.66 1.15 7.96
N LEU A 237 5.24 -0.11 7.84
CA LEU A 237 4.29 -0.73 8.77
C LEU A 237 4.83 -0.67 10.21
N GLY A 238 6.08 -1.07 10.45
CA GLY A 238 6.68 -1.02 11.78
C GLY A 238 6.72 0.39 12.39
N ARG A 239 6.91 1.44 11.58
CA ARG A 239 6.82 2.83 12.03
C ARG A 239 5.42 3.25 12.44
N VAL A 240 4.42 2.88 11.63
CA VAL A 240 3.01 3.19 11.94
C VAL A 240 2.59 2.48 13.22
N LEU A 241 2.95 1.20 13.35
CA LEU A 241 2.71 0.42 14.56
C LEU A 241 3.34 1.07 15.80
N ALA A 242 4.61 1.49 15.72
CA ALA A 242 5.27 2.17 16.82
C ALA A 242 4.57 3.49 17.20
N ALA A 243 4.22 4.32 16.20
CA ALA A 243 3.54 5.60 16.44
C ALA A 243 2.16 5.41 17.09
N THR A 244 1.34 4.48 16.60
CA THR A 244 0.00 4.21 17.16
C THR A 244 0.05 3.70 18.60
N LEU A 245 1.15 3.05 19.00
CA LEU A 245 1.36 2.57 20.37
C LEU A 245 1.77 3.69 21.32
N GLU A 246 2.65 4.60 20.88
CA GLU A 246 3.00 5.80 21.65
C GLU A 246 1.74 6.61 21.98
N ASP A 247 0.87 6.84 20.98
CA ASP A 247 -0.40 7.54 21.17
C ASP A 247 -1.32 6.84 22.17
N THR A 248 -1.41 5.50 22.11
CA THR A 248 -2.26 4.73 23.04
C THR A 248 -1.73 4.84 24.47
N SER A 249 -0.41 4.71 24.65
CA SER A 249 0.23 4.81 25.97
C SER A 249 0.16 6.21 26.58
N ALA A 250 0.21 7.26 25.75
CA ALA A 250 0.05 8.65 26.18
C ALA A 250 -1.37 8.92 26.67
N VAL A 251 -2.39 8.45 25.94
CA VAL A 251 -3.80 8.59 26.31
C VAL A 251 -4.10 7.85 27.62
N ASP A 252 -3.59 6.63 27.78
CA ASP A 252 -3.76 5.86 29.02
C ASP A 252 -3.09 6.56 30.21
N GLY A 253 -1.88 7.12 30.01
CA GLY A 253 -1.17 7.90 31.02
C GLY A 253 -1.91 9.16 31.46
N GLU A 254 -2.48 9.92 30.52
CA GLU A 254 -3.31 11.08 30.83
C GLU A 254 -4.60 10.70 31.55
N HIS A 255 -5.28 9.63 31.12
CA HIS A 255 -6.50 9.15 31.76
C HIS A 255 -6.26 8.70 33.21
N LEU A 256 -5.16 8.02 33.49
CA LEU A 256 -4.76 7.62 34.85
C LEU A 256 -4.41 8.84 35.71
N SER A 257 -3.68 9.81 35.16
CA SER A 257 -3.36 11.06 35.85
C SER A 257 -4.64 11.84 36.20
N GLN A 258 -5.56 12.00 35.24
CA GLN A 258 -6.85 12.67 35.48
C GLN A 258 -7.73 11.94 36.48
N ARG A 259 -7.77 10.60 36.47
CA ARG A 259 -8.49 9.81 37.49
C ARG A 259 -7.91 10.04 38.88
N SER A 260 -6.60 9.98 39.05
CA SER A 260 -5.95 10.20 40.35
C SER A 260 -6.20 11.62 40.91
N LEU A 261 -6.24 12.63 40.03
CA LEU A 261 -6.56 14.02 40.42
C LEU A 261 -8.03 14.19 40.81
N ARG A 262 -8.95 13.50 40.13
CA ARG A 262 -10.38 13.50 40.49
C ARG A 262 -10.61 12.82 41.84
N GLU A 263 -9.96 11.70 42.11
CA GLU A 263 -10.03 10.99 43.39
C GLU A 263 -9.51 11.87 44.54
N ARG A 264 -8.36 12.54 44.36
CA ARG A 264 -7.82 13.49 45.35
C ARG A 264 -8.77 14.67 45.62
N ARG A 265 -9.46 15.18 44.60
CA ARG A 265 -10.45 16.25 44.77
C ARG A 265 -11.70 15.78 45.49
N GLN A 266 -12.17 14.56 45.22
CA GLN A 266 -13.30 13.97 45.92
C GLN A 266 -12.98 13.70 47.38
N GLN A 267 -11.79 13.19 47.68
CA GLN A 267 -11.31 12.95 49.04
C GLN A 267 -11.23 14.26 49.85
N LYS A 268 -10.67 15.34 49.27
CA LYS A 268 -10.69 16.67 49.89
C LYS A 268 -12.09 17.23 50.15
N LYS A 269 -13.06 16.91 49.28
CA LYS A 269 -14.47 17.34 49.46
C LYS A 269 -15.17 16.55 50.57
N GLN A 270 -14.74 15.30 50.79
CA GLN A 270 -15.27 14.40 51.80
C GLN A 270 -14.62 14.59 53.19
N GLU A 271 -13.38 15.09 53.23
CA GLU A 271 -12.70 15.51 54.46
C GLU A 271 -13.18 16.88 54.99
N ASN A 272 -13.91 17.66 54.19
CA ASN A 272 -14.34 19.00 54.55
C ASN A 272 -15.87 19.24 54.72
N PRO A 273 -16.64 18.36 55.39
CA PRO A 273 -18.05 18.63 55.71
C PRO A 273 -18.21 19.51 56.97
N LEU A 274 -17.14 19.82 57.70
CA LEU A 274 -17.20 20.47 59.01
C LEU A 274 -16.94 21.98 59.02
N ILE A 275 -16.53 22.60 57.91
CA ILE A 275 -16.32 24.07 57.86
C ILE A 275 -17.54 24.83 57.34
N PHE A 276 -18.47 24.19 56.62
CA PHE A 276 -19.67 24.89 56.09
C PHE A 276 -20.90 24.87 57.01
N LYS A 277 -20.83 24.22 58.18
CA LYS A 277 -21.91 24.23 59.19
C LYS A 277 -21.74 25.29 60.30
N GLY A 278 -20.70 26.14 60.23
CA GLY A 278 -20.41 27.16 61.25
C GLY A 278 -20.78 28.59 60.90
N LEU A 279 -21.46 28.85 59.78
CA LEU A 279 -21.75 30.22 59.31
C LEU A 279 -23.24 30.50 59.05
N ILE A 280 -24.15 29.84 59.77
CA ILE A 280 -25.55 30.28 59.93
C ILE A 280 -26.01 29.82 61.33
N ALA A 281 -25.61 30.54 62.36
CA ALA A 281 -26.23 30.53 63.68
C ALA A 281 -26.03 31.90 64.32
#